data_AF-A0A7C3N3J3-F1
#
_entry.id   AF-A0A7C3N3J3-F1
#
_cell.length_a   1.000
_cell.length_b   1.000
_cell.length_c   1.000
_cell.angle_alpha   90.00
_cell.angle_beta   90.00
_cell.angle_gamma   90.00
#
_symmetry.space_group_name_H-M   'P 1'
#
loop_
_entity.id
_entity.type
_entity.pdbx_description
1 polymer ?
#
loop_
_entity_poly.entity_id
_entity_poly.type
_entity_poly.pdbx_seq_one_letter_code
_entity_poly.pdbx_strand_id
1 'polypeptide(L)'
;MKRTQIQLDEEIYELLRHRAFEEKKSISGVIREIVKKGISQPGRSRSLSTKDFAFIAAARSKQGSLKPVSERHDEALEEAFHK
;
A
#
# COMPACT_ATOMS: atom_id res chain seq x y z
N MET A 1 24.87 -1.71 20.38
CA MET A 1 25.02 -1.98 18.92
C MET A 1 25.60 -3.37 18.73
N LYS A 2 25.19 -4.11 17.70
CA LYS A 2 25.79 -5.38 17.28
C LYS A 2 26.32 -5.21 15.86
N ARG A 3 27.50 -5.75 15.55
CA ARG A 3 28.13 -5.65 14.23
C ARG A 3 27.74 -6.87 13.40
N THR A 4 27.29 -6.62 12.18
CA THR A 4 26.91 -7.66 11.21
C THR A 4 27.56 -7.33 9.88
N GLN A 5 28.02 -8.35 9.18
CA GLN A 5 28.46 -8.25 7.78
C GLN A 5 27.41 -8.93 6.91
N ILE A 6 27.05 -8.26 5.82
CA ILE A 6 26.13 -8.78 4.81
C ILE A 6 26.78 -8.56 3.44
N GLN A 7 26.52 -9.46 2.52
CA GLN A 7 26.91 -9.30 1.12
C GLN A 7 25.75 -8.66 0.37
N LEU A 8 26.07 -7.72 -0.52
CA LEU A 8 25.11 -7.03 -1.38
C LEU A 8 25.61 -7.15 -2.81
N ASP A 9 24.67 -7.17 -3.75
CA ASP A 9 25.00 -7.03 -5.16
C ASP A 9 25.54 -5.62 -5.44
N GLU A 10 26.42 -5.52 -6.44
CA GLU A 10 27.09 -4.27 -6.81
C GLU A 10 26.08 -3.16 -7.14
N GLU A 11 25.02 -3.50 -7.89
CA GLU A 11 23.95 -2.56 -8.24
C GLU A 11 23.27 -1.97 -6.99
N ILE A 12 22.99 -2.81 -6.00
CA ILE A 12 22.36 -2.40 -4.74
C ILE A 12 23.32 -1.54 -3.93
N TYR A 13 24.60 -1.91 -3.90
CA TYR A 13 25.63 -1.14 -3.21
C TYR A 13 25.74 0.28 -3.77
N GLU A 14 25.81 0.43 -5.09
CA GLU A 14 25.89 1.74 -5.75
C GLU A 14 24.63 2.58 -5.52
N LEU A 15 23.45 1.96 -5.53
CA LEU A 15 22.20 2.66 -5.19
C LEU A 15 22.20 3.18 -3.75
N LEU A 16 22.67 2.37 -2.80
CA LEU A 16 22.82 2.78 -1.40
C LEU A 16 23.87 3.90 -1.25
N ARG A 17 24.96 3.84 -2.01
CA ARG A 17 26.03 4.85 -2.01
C ARG A 17 25.51 6.20 -2.51
N HIS A 18 24.82 6.21 -3.65
CA HIS A 18 24.23 7.42 -4.21
C HIS A 18 23.27 8.07 -3.21
N ARG A 19 22.35 7.27 -2.67
CA ARG A 19 21.39 7.74 -1.67
C ARG A 19 22.06 8.29 -0.41
N ALA A 20 23.12 7.64 0.07
CA ALA A 20 23.87 8.10 1.23
C ALA A 20 24.53 9.46 0.97
N PHE A 21 25.04 9.68 -0.24
CA PHE A 21 25.58 10.96 -0.67
C PHE A 21 24.51 12.05 -0.71
N GLU A 22 23.37 11.79 -1.35
CA GLU A 22 22.24 12.73 -1.42
C GLU A 22 21.69 13.11 -0.04
N GLU A 23 21.53 12.12 0.84
CA GLU A 23 21.00 12.34 2.19
C GLU A 23 22.06 12.87 3.18
N LYS A 24 23.32 13.05 2.76
CA LYS A 24 24.46 13.43 3.61
C LYS A 24 24.62 12.53 4.85
N LYS A 25 24.39 11.23 4.67
CA LYS A 25 24.47 10.21 5.72
C LYS A 25 25.55 9.18 5.38
N SER A 26 25.98 8.43 6.38
CA SER A 26 26.77 7.21 6.12
C SER A 26 25.88 6.14 5.48
N ILE A 27 26.46 5.29 4.63
CA ILE A 27 25.78 4.12 4.05
C ILE A 27 25.15 3.26 5.14
N SER A 28 25.88 3.00 6.23
CA SER A 28 25.36 2.27 7.38
C SER A 28 24.18 2.97 8.06
N GLY A 29 24.10 4.30 8.01
CA GLY A 29 22.94 5.08 8.48
C GLY A 29 21.70 4.83 7.62
N VAL A 30 21.86 4.92 6.30
CA VAL A 30 20.79 4.63 5.34
C VAL A 30 20.28 3.20 5.49
N ILE A 31 21.19 2.21 5.57
CA ILE A 31 20.84 0.80 5.77
C ILE A 31 20.03 0.63 7.06
N ARG A 32 20.43 1.25 8.18
CA ARG A 32 19.67 1.17 9.43
C ARG A 32 18.25 1.74 9.30
N GLU A 33 18.08 2.84 8.59
CA GLU A 33 16.75 3.42 8.36
C GLU A 33 15.86 2.53 7.50
N ILE A 34 16.42 1.96 6.43
CA ILE A 34 15.71 1.03 5.55
C ILE A 34 15.31 -0.23 6.31
N VAL A 35 16.25 -0.86 7.01
CA VAL A 35 15.98 -2.05 7.83
C VAL A 35 14.95 -1.73 8.90
N LYS A 36 15.10 -0.60 9.62
CA LYS A 36 14.12 -0.16 10.62
C LYS A 36 12.73 -0.01 10.00
N LYS A 37 12.60 0.64 8.84
CA LYS A 37 11.30 0.78 8.15
C LYS A 37 10.71 -0.57 7.72
N GLY A 38 11.54 -1.48 7.20
CA GLY A 38 11.12 -2.81 6.79
C GLY A 38 10.63 -3.68 7.95
N ILE A 39 11.35 -3.69 9.08
CA ILE A 39 10.96 -4.48 10.26
C ILE A 39 9.90 -3.81 11.12
N SER A 40 9.80 -2.47 11.09
CA SER A 40 8.79 -1.71 11.86
C SER A 40 7.42 -1.66 11.15
N GLN A 41 7.26 -2.34 10.02
CA GLN A 41 5.96 -2.61 9.42
C GLN A 41 5.49 -4.06 9.65
N PRO A 42 5.40 -4.57 10.90
CA PRO A 42 4.64 -5.78 11.13
C PRO A 42 3.15 -5.42 10.98
N GLY A 43 2.54 -5.78 9.86
CA GLY A 43 1.08 -5.86 9.75
C GLY A 43 0.32 -4.53 9.74
N ARG A 44 0.72 -3.54 8.92
CA ARG A 44 -0.29 -2.56 8.47
C ARG A 44 -1.17 -3.22 7.40
N SER A 45 -2.11 -4.06 7.83
CA SER A 45 -3.44 -3.85 7.27
C SER A 45 -3.76 -2.40 7.64
N ARG A 46 -3.92 -1.52 6.65
CA ARG A 46 -4.61 -0.28 6.94
C ARG A 46 -5.98 -0.74 7.44
N SER A 47 -6.22 -0.65 8.74
CA SER A 47 -7.58 -0.59 9.26
C SER A 47 -8.18 0.67 8.64
N LEU A 48 -8.68 0.54 7.41
CA LEU A 48 -9.40 1.59 6.71
C LEU A 48 -10.61 1.90 7.58
N SER A 49 -10.53 2.97 8.34
CA SER A 49 -11.65 3.47 9.10
C SER A 49 -12.57 4.21 8.14
N THR A 50 -13.87 4.23 8.39
CA THR A 50 -14.83 5.05 7.62
C THR A 50 -14.44 6.54 7.59
N LYS A 51 -13.64 7.00 8.56
CA LYS A 51 -13.07 8.36 8.63
C LYS A 51 -11.96 8.63 7.60
N ASP A 52 -11.31 7.61 7.07
CA ASP A 52 -10.25 7.73 6.06
C ASP A 52 -10.81 8.04 4.66
N PHE A 53 -12.12 7.85 4.47
CA PHE A 53 -12.83 8.21 3.25
C PHE A 53 -13.41 9.62 3.41
N ALA A 54 -12.56 10.64 3.23
CA ALA A 54 -12.96 12.06 3.26
C ALA A 54 -14.07 12.42 2.24
N PHE A 55 -14.27 11.56 1.24
CA PHE A 55 -15.33 11.68 0.25
C PHE A 55 -15.82 10.29 -0.18
N ILE A 56 -16.84 9.77 0.49
CA ILE A 56 -17.67 8.70 -0.08
C ILE A 56 -18.68 9.40 -0.98
N ALA A 57 -18.32 9.62 -2.25
CA ALA A 57 -19.32 10.00 -3.22
C ALA A 57 -20.33 8.85 -3.29
N ALA A 58 -21.52 9.06 -2.74
CA ALA A 58 -22.70 8.34 -3.17
C ALA A 58 -22.97 8.79 -4.62
N ALA A 59 -22.16 8.30 -5.56
CA ALA A 59 -22.50 8.38 -6.96
C ALA A 59 -23.87 7.70 -7.08
N ARG A 60 -24.84 8.38 -7.71
CA ARG A 60 -26.12 7.75 -8.03
C ARG A 60 -25.80 6.57 -8.94
N SER A 61 -25.83 5.36 -8.40
CA SER A 61 -25.81 4.17 -9.24
C SER A 61 -27.10 4.18 -10.06
N LYS A 62 -27.00 3.78 -11.34
CA LYS A 62 -28.20 3.54 -12.17
C LYS A 62 -28.91 2.35 -11.56
N GLN A 63 -29.82 2.66 -10.65
CA GLN A 63 -30.67 1.68 -10.01
C GLN A 63 -31.63 1.14 -11.06
N GLY A 64 -31.50 -0.14 -11.40
CA GLY A 64 -32.33 -0.83 -12.39
C GLY A 64 -33.74 -1.14 -11.87
N SER A 65 -34.36 -2.16 -12.44
CA SER A 65 -35.67 -2.66 -12.01
C SER A 65 -35.61 -3.25 -10.59
N LEU A 66 -34.45 -3.77 -10.18
CA LEU A 66 -34.18 -4.42 -8.89
C LEU A 66 -33.61 -3.46 -7.84
N LYS A 67 -34.33 -2.38 -7.50
CA LYS A 67 -33.93 -1.51 -6.37
C LYS A 67 -34.35 -2.15 -5.03
N PRO A 68 -33.54 -2.04 -3.97
CA PRO A 68 -32.18 -1.48 -3.95
C PRO A 68 -31.15 -2.53 -4.38
N VAL A 69 -30.29 -2.19 -5.35
CA VAL A 69 -29.20 -3.07 -5.81
C VAL A 69 -28.28 -3.49 -4.65
N SER A 70 -28.20 -2.67 -3.59
CA SER A 70 -27.43 -2.97 -2.38
C SER A 70 -27.89 -4.22 -1.61
N GLU A 71 -29.14 -4.61 -1.77
CA GLU A 71 -29.72 -5.78 -1.08
C GLU A 71 -29.88 -6.97 -2.03
N ARG A 72 -29.83 -6.71 -3.34
CA ARG A 72 -30.15 -7.67 -4.42
C ARG A 72 -29.04 -7.72 -5.46
N HIS A 73 -27.80 -7.68 -4.98
CA HIS A 73 -26.59 -7.53 -5.81
C HIS A 73 -26.46 -8.63 -6.86
N ASP A 74 -26.68 -9.88 -6.45
CA ASP A 74 -26.50 -11.05 -7.33
C ASP A 74 -27.52 -11.06 -8.47
N GLU A 75 -28.79 -10.79 -8.15
CA GLU A 75 -29.90 -10.72 -9.11
C GLU A 75 -29.73 -9.55 -10.09
N ALA A 76 -29.28 -8.39 -9.59
CA ALA A 76 -29.00 -7.23 -10.42
C ALA A 76 -27.78 -7.45 -11.34
N LEU A 77 -26.81 -8.27 -10.92
CA LEU A 77 -25.66 -8.65 -11.74
C LEU A 77 -26.10 -9.57 -12.88
N GLU A 78 -26.93 -10.57 -12.57
CA GLU A 78 -27.47 -11.51 -13.56
C GLU A 78 -28.29 -10.78 -14.64
N GLU A 79 -29.18 -9.86 -14.26
CA GLU A 79 -29.96 -9.02 -15.20
C GLU A 79 -29.05 -8.19 -16.13
N ALA A 80 -27.91 -7.70 -15.64
CA ALA A 80 -26.97 -6.91 -16.43
C ALA A 80 -26.20 -7.75 -17.48
N PHE A 81 -25.99 -9.05 -17.23
CA PHE A 81 -25.31 -9.95 -18.16
C PHE A 81 -26.26 -10.60 -19.18
N HIS A 82 -27.56 -10.59 -18.93
CA HIS A 82 -28.58 -11.20 -19.80
C HIS A 82 -29.27 -10.19 -20.74
N LYS A 83 -28.77 -8.96 -20.79
CA LYS A 83 -29.29 -7.86 -21.62
C LYS A 83 -28.29 -7.45 -22.69
#